data_AF-A0A950WP65-F1
#
_entry.id   AF-A0A950WP65-F1
#
_cell.length_a   1.000
_cell.length_b   1.000
_cell.length_c   1.000
_cell.angle_alpha   90.00
_cell.angle_beta   90.00
_cell.angle_gamma   90.00
#
_symmetry.space_group_name_H-M   'P 1'
#
loop_
_entity.id
_entity.type
_entity.pdbx_description
1 polymer ?
#
loop_
_entity_poly.entity_id
_entity_poly.type
_entity_poly.pdbx_seq_one_letter_code
_entity_poly.pdbx_strand_id
1 'polypeptide(L)'
;MGTNLESLLDPDEPDPVQVLRAEGSSDILLTADHAGRAIPRRLGRLGLSDQELDRHIAWDIGIAGVTRRLSDALDAAAVLQVYSRLVIDCNRDPAVLSSIPEISEATEIPGNVGITSAEREARKREIFEPYHARIRALLDGRAAKGRRTVLVAMHSFTPRFKGESRAMQVGVLFNRDARLANILLELLRAEPGVVV
;
A
#
# COMPACT_ATOMS: atom_id res chain seq x y z
N MET A 1 24.41 -7.02 29.34
CA MET A 1 24.69 -6.24 28.14
C MET A 1 23.40 -6.21 27.35
N GLY A 2 22.74 -5.05 27.28
CA GLY A 2 21.40 -4.92 26.70
C GLY A 2 21.45 -5.15 25.20
N THR A 3 20.64 -6.08 24.71
CA THR A 3 20.36 -6.22 23.28
C THR A 3 19.79 -4.91 22.80
N ASN A 4 20.53 -4.24 21.91
CA ASN A 4 20.05 -3.10 21.16
C ASN A 4 18.67 -3.46 20.60
N LEU A 5 17.69 -2.57 20.72
CA LEU A 5 16.43 -2.69 19.98
C LEU A 5 16.80 -2.56 18.50
N GLU A 6 17.22 -3.66 17.88
CA GLU A 6 17.82 -3.66 16.55
C GLU A 6 16.82 -3.07 15.56
N SER A 7 17.26 -2.01 14.88
CA SER A 7 16.52 -1.42 13.76
C SER A 7 16.18 -2.52 12.77
N LEU A 8 14.95 -2.53 12.26
CA LEU A 8 14.52 -3.43 11.20
C LEU A 8 15.19 -3.12 9.87
N LEU A 9 15.30 -1.83 9.54
CA LEU A 9 15.90 -1.35 8.31
C LEU A 9 17.37 -0.99 8.55
N ASP A 10 18.26 -1.49 7.69
CA ASP A 10 19.64 -1.00 7.67
C ASP A 10 19.70 0.42 7.05
N PRO A 11 20.68 1.27 7.42
CA PRO A 11 20.74 2.66 6.97
C PRO A 11 20.83 2.88 5.45
N ASP A 12 21.25 1.85 4.71
CA ASP A 12 21.35 1.87 3.24
C ASP A 12 20.10 1.31 2.53
N GLU A 13 19.12 0.83 3.28
CA GLU A 13 17.85 0.38 2.71
C GLU A 13 16.96 1.57 2.31
N PRO A 14 16.07 1.39 1.32
CA PRO A 14 15.19 2.47 0.86
C PRO A 14 14.31 3.03 1.98
N ASP A 15 14.03 4.33 1.91
CA ASP A 15 12.99 4.96 2.74
C ASP A 15 11.64 4.23 2.50
N PRO A 16 10.88 3.87 3.54
CA PRO A 16 9.59 3.19 3.40
C PRO A 16 8.55 4.01 2.63
N VAL A 17 8.77 5.33 2.48
CA VAL A 17 7.82 6.25 1.87
C VAL A 17 8.41 6.93 0.66
N GLN A 18 7.81 6.68 -0.50
CA GLN A 18 8.06 7.49 -1.67
C GLN A 18 6.96 8.52 -1.86
N VAL A 19 7.37 9.77 -2.11
CA VAL A 19 6.45 10.89 -2.36
C VAL A 19 6.67 11.44 -3.75
N LEU A 20 5.58 11.59 -4.50
CA LEU A 20 5.57 12.21 -5.82
C LEU A 20 4.79 13.53 -5.73
N ARG A 21 5.26 14.57 -6.42
CA ARG A 21 4.59 15.88 -6.54
C ARG A 21 4.01 16.36 -5.20
N ALA A 22 4.84 16.44 -4.16
CA ALA A 22 4.39 16.85 -2.83
C ALA A 22 3.61 18.18 -2.85
N GLU A 23 4.02 19.09 -3.73
CA GLU A 23 3.40 20.40 -3.94
C GLU A 23 2.42 20.46 -5.14
N GLY A 24 1.99 19.30 -5.66
CA GLY A 24 1.08 19.20 -6.79
C GLY A 24 -0.20 20.03 -6.59
N SER A 25 -0.67 20.65 -7.66
CA SER A 25 -1.82 21.57 -7.65
C SER A 25 -3.16 20.87 -7.54
N SER A 26 -3.25 19.57 -7.87
CA SER A 26 -4.48 18.79 -7.79
C SER A 26 -5.10 18.78 -6.40
N ASP A 27 -6.44 18.79 -6.34
CA ASP A 27 -7.20 18.45 -5.13
C ASP A 27 -7.04 16.96 -4.78
N ILE A 28 -6.63 16.12 -5.72
CA ILE A 28 -6.44 14.69 -5.48
C ILE A 28 -5.13 14.44 -4.72
N LEU A 29 -5.18 13.56 -3.73
CA LEU A 29 -4.04 12.94 -3.07
C LEU A 29 -4.15 11.43 -3.30
N LEU A 30 -3.16 10.85 -3.95
CA LEU A 30 -3.11 9.41 -4.23
C LEU A 30 -2.33 8.69 -3.13
N THR A 31 -2.78 7.51 -2.73
CA THR A 31 -1.98 6.56 -1.94
C THR A 31 -1.86 5.23 -2.66
N ALA A 32 -0.77 4.50 -2.46
CA ALA A 32 -0.62 3.13 -2.92
C ALA A 32 0.07 2.31 -1.82
N ASP A 33 -0.73 1.70 -0.96
CA ASP A 33 -0.28 1.02 0.26
C ASP A 33 0.47 -0.27 -0.06
N HIS A 34 0.23 -0.86 -1.23
CA HIS A 34 0.80 -2.13 -1.70
C HIS A 34 1.66 -1.94 -2.96
N ALA A 35 2.23 -0.75 -3.16
CA ALA A 35 3.00 -0.42 -4.36
C ALA A 35 4.36 -1.13 -4.44
N GLY A 36 4.95 -1.43 -3.29
CA GLY A 36 6.28 -1.97 -3.15
C GLY A 36 6.30 -3.44 -2.80
N ARG A 37 7.40 -4.11 -3.15
CA ARG A 37 7.65 -5.53 -2.88
C ARG A 37 8.93 -5.81 -2.11
N ALA A 38 9.62 -4.76 -1.65
CA ALA A 38 10.88 -4.92 -0.92
C ALA A 38 10.64 -5.63 0.41
N ILE A 39 11.58 -6.48 0.81
CA ILE A 39 11.62 -7.09 2.14
C ILE A 39 12.87 -6.55 2.83
N PRO A 40 12.79 -6.04 4.08
CA PRO A 40 13.96 -5.66 4.84
C PRO A 40 15.00 -6.77 4.85
N ARG A 41 16.27 -6.42 4.65
CA ARG A 41 17.39 -7.37 4.59
C ARG A 41 17.41 -8.32 5.79
N ARG A 42 17.09 -7.80 6.98
CA ARG A 42 17.04 -8.55 8.24
C ARG A 42 15.96 -9.64 8.27
N LEU A 43 14.89 -9.47 7.50
CA LEU A 43 13.82 -10.48 7.38
C LEU A 43 14.11 -11.49 6.25
N GLY A 44 15.19 -11.28 5.49
CA GLY A 44 15.57 -12.10 4.34
C GLY A 44 14.44 -12.17 3.33
N ARG A 45 13.79 -13.33 3.26
CA ARG A 45 12.71 -13.62 2.31
C ARG A 45 11.40 -14.03 2.97
N LEU A 46 11.28 -13.87 4.29
CA LEU A 46 10.15 -14.37 5.08
C LEU A 46 9.90 -15.89 4.93
N GLY A 47 10.90 -16.66 4.51
CA GLY A 47 10.75 -18.08 4.20
C GLY A 47 10.10 -18.40 2.85
N LEU A 48 10.00 -17.42 1.94
CA LEU A 48 9.33 -17.55 0.64
C LEU A 48 10.30 -17.72 -0.54
N SER A 49 9.86 -18.43 -1.57
CA SER A 49 10.56 -18.54 -2.87
C SER A 49 10.42 -17.24 -3.69
N ASP A 50 11.21 -17.08 -4.75
CA ASP A 50 11.10 -15.91 -5.65
C ASP A 50 9.74 -15.87 -6.35
N GLN A 51 9.27 -17.05 -6.75
CA GLN A 51 7.96 -17.20 -7.36
C GLN A 51 6.83 -16.69 -6.46
N GLU A 52 6.90 -16.94 -5.14
CA GLU A 52 5.89 -16.44 -4.20
C GLU A 52 6.00 -14.92 -3.99
N LEU A 53 7.22 -14.36 -3.95
CA LEU A 53 7.43 -12.92 -3.82
C LEU A 53 7.06 -12.13 -5.10
N ASP A 54 7.00 -12.79 -6.25
CA ASP A 54 6.55 -12.19 -7.52
C ASP A 54 5.02 -12.19 -7.66
N ARG A 55 4.29 -12.96 -6.83
CA ARG A 55 2.82 -13.02 -6.85
C ARG A 55 2.18 -11.81 -6.16
N HIS A 56 0.89 -11.63 -6.44
CA HIS A 56 0.05 -10.57 -5.87
C HIS A 56 -0.11 -10.62 -4.35
N ILE A 57 0.30 -11.72 -3.70
CA ILE A 57 0.33 -11.81 -2.24
C ILE A 57 1.34 -10.84 -1.63
N ALA A 58 2.43 -10.52 -2.35
CA ALA A 58 3.50 -9.67 -1.85
C ALA A 58 3.24 -8.16 -2.09
N TRP A 59 2.42 -7.82 -3.08
CA TRP A 59 2.21 -6.46 -3.56
C TRP A 59 1.10 -6.41 -4.61
N ASP A 60 0.60 -5.22 -4.90
CA ASP A 60 -0.39 -5.00 -5.95
C ASP A 60 0.35 -4.77 -7.29
N ILE A 61 0.41 -5.82 -8.11
CA ILE A 61 1.18 -5.82 -9.36
C ILE A 61 0.73 -4.66 -10.26
N GLY A 62 1.69 -3.84 -10.67
CA GLY A 62 1.49 -2.72 -11.58
C GLY A 62 0.95 -1.43 -10.95
N ILE A 63 0.49 -1.45 -9.68
CA ILE A 63 -0.20 -0.28 -9.10
C ILE A 63 0.70 0.94 -8.99
N ALA A 64 1.98 0.75 -8.65
CA ALA A 64 2.95 1.85 -8.58
C ALA A 64 3.07 2.57 -9.94
N GLY A 65 3.04 1.83 -11.05
CA GLY A 65 3.10 2.40 -12.40
C GLY A 65 1.86 3.22 -12.76
N VAL A 66 0.67 2.70 -12.41
CA VAL A 66 -0.60 3.42 -12.62
C VAL A 66 -0.65 4.68 -11.75
N THR A 67 -0.31 4.59 -10.47
CA THR A 67 -0.29 5.73 -9.55
C THR A 67 0.67 6.83 -9.99
N ARG A 68 1.85 6.49 -10.50
CA ARG A 68 2.78 7.47 -11.10
C ARG A 68 2.15 8.18 -12.29
N ARG A 69 1.60 7.43 -13.25
CA ARG A 69 0.99 8.01 -14.46
C ARG A 69 -0.19 8.93 -14.10
N LEU A 70 -0.99 8.56 -13.11
CA LEU A 70 -2.09 9.42 -12.62
C LEU A 70 -1.57 10.65 -11.88
N SER A 71 -0.55 10.50 -11.02
CA SER A 71 0.12 11.63 -10.37
C SER A 71 0.66 12.63 -11.41
N ASP A 72 1.29 12.14 -12.46
CA ASP A 72 1.78 12.93 -13.59
C ASP A 72 0.66 13.67 -14.32
N ALA A 73 -0.38 12.94 -14.74
CA ALA A 73 -1.47 13.49 -15.54
C ALA A 73 -2.35 14.51 -14.80
N LEU A 74 -2.52 14.32 -13.48
CA LEU A 74 -3.38 15.15 -12.65
C LEU A 74 -2.63 16.26 -11.92
N ASP A 75 -1.29 16.27 -11.98
CA ASP A 75 -0.42 17.03 -11.07
C ASP A 75 -0.80 16.78 -9.60
N ALA A 76 -1.04 15.50 -9.26
CA ALA A 76 -1.50 15.09 -7.94
C ALA A 76 -0.34 14.60 -7.08
N ALA A 77 -0.33 15.00 -5.82
CA ALA A 77 0.56 14.40 -4.84
C ALA A 77 0.24 12.90 -4.69
N ALA A 78 1.26 12.08 -4.56
CA ALA A 78 1.10 10.64 -4.33
C ALA A 78 2.07 10.14 -3.26
N VAL A 79 1.59 9.23 -2.40
CA VAL A 79 2.41 8.53 -1.40
C VAL A 79 2.37 7.04 -1.69
N LEU A 80 3.55 6.43 -1.89
CA LEU A 80 3.67 5.01 -2.23
C LEU A 80 4.52 4.31 -1.16
N GLN A 81 4.06 3.15 -0.71
CA GLN A 81 4.84 2.27 0.16
C GLN A 81 5.89 1.50 -0.66
N VAL A 82 7.11 1.37 -0.13
CA VAL A 82 8.24 0.70 -0.80
C VAL A 82 8.37 -0.77 -0.39
N TYR A 83 7.98 -1.12 0.83
CA TYR A 83 8.05 -2.47 1.35
C TYR A 83 6.79 -3.28 1.07
N SER A 84 6.96 -4.59 0.99
CA SER A 84 5.87 -5.55 0.77
C SER A 84 4.85 -5.50 1.90
N ARG A 85 3.58 -5.66 1.53
CA ARG A 85 2.47 -5.86 2.47
C ARG A 85 2.63 -7.09 3.37
N LEU A 86 3.50 -8.03 3.01
CA LEU A 86 3.80 -9.21 3.83
C LEU A 86 4.69 -8.87 5.03
N VAL A 87 5.43 -7.77 4.98
CA VAL A 87 6.20 -7.26 6.12
C VAL A 87 5.23 -6.67 7.11
N ILE A 88 4.48 -5.66 6.68
CA ILE A 88 3.34 -5.10 7.40
C ILE A 88 2.38 -4.44 6.39
N ASP A 89 1.11 -4.83 6.41
CA ASP A 89 0.08 -4.30 5.53
C ASP A 89 -0.35 -2.91 6.03
N CYS A 90 0.09 -1.87 5.32
CA CYS A 90 -0.21 -0.47 5.66
C CYS A 90 -1.68 -0.09 5.47
N ASN A 91 -2.51 -0.96 4.87
CA ASN A 91 -3.96 -0.79 4.74
C ASN A 91 -4.73 -1.66 5.77
N ARG A 92 -4.10 -1.97 6.90
CA ARG A 92 -4.70 -2.66 8.07
C ARG A 92 -4.39 -1.89 9.34
N ASP A 93 -5.25 -2.02 10.34
CA ASP A 93 -4.90 -1.61 11.69
C ASP A 93 -3.68 -2.43 12.16
N PRO A 94 -2.57 -1.80 12.59
CA PRO A 94 -1.36 -2.54 12.95
C PRO A 94 -1.58 -3.48 14.15
N ALA A 95 -2.62 -3.25 14.97
CA ALA A 95 -2.96 -4.10 16.10
C ALA A 95 -3.65 -5.42 15.71
N VAL A 96 -4.23 -5.54 14.51
CA VAL A 96 -4.87 -6.80 14.09
C VAL A 96 -3.86 -7.78 13.52
N LEU A 97 -4.07 -9.08 13.73
CA LEU A 97 -3.15 -10.13 13.27
C LEU A 97 -2.93 -10.10 11.75
N SER A 98 -3.95 -9.70 10.98
CA SER A 98 -3.86 -9.61 9.53
C SER A 98 -2.98 -8.45 9.01
N SER A 99 -2.48 -7.57 9.89
CA SER A 99 -1.46 -6.58 9.52
C SER A 99 -0.10 -7.21 9.23
N ILE A 100 0.22 -8.35 9.86
CA ILE A 100 1.42 -9.14 9.61
C ILE A 100 0.98 -10.60 9.45
N PRO A 101 0.50 -10.98 8.25
CA PRO A 101 -0.18 -12.25 8.06
C PRO A 101 0.77 -13.44 8.14
N GLU A 102 0.39 -14.50 8.84
CA GLU A 102 1.11 -15.80 8.82
C GLU A 102 0.77 -16.62 7.57
N ILE A 103 -0.37 -16.33 6.92
CA ILE A 103 -0.83 -16.98 5.70
C ILE A 103 -1.45 -15.92 4.77
N SER A 104 -1.10 -15.96 3.49
CA SER A 104 -1.76 -15.18 2.43
C SER A 104 -2.25 -16.12 1.34
N GLU A 105 -3.57 -16.11 1.09
CA GLU A 105 -4.26 -17.13 0.29
C GLU A 105 -4.03 -18.56 0.81
N ALA A 106 -3.21 -19.34 0.10
CA ALA A 106 -2.80 -20.70 0.46
C ALA A 106 -1.30 -20.79 0.75
N THR A 107 -0.59 -19.66 0.76
CA THR A 107 0.85 -19.57 0.97
C THR A 107 1.11 -19.22 2.43
N GLU A 108 1.74 -20.13 3.16
CA GLU A 108 2.27 -19.83 4.50
C GLU A 108 3.45 -18.87 4.39
N ILE A 109 3.62 -18.01 5.40
CA ILE A 109 4.69 -17.02 5.47
C ILE A 109 5.51 -17.34 6.73
N PRO A 110 6.47 -18.28 6.66
CA PRO A 110 7.19 -18.76 7.84
C PRO A 110 7.85 -17.66 8.66
N GLY A 111 8.37 -16.61 8.02
CA GLY A 111 9.00 -15.47 8.70
C GLY A 111 8.04 -14.55 9.46
N ASN A 112 6.74 -14.82 9.43
CA ASN A 112 5.73 -14.11 10.22
C ASN A 112 5.17 -14.96 11.37
N VAL A 113 5.46 -16.27 11.41
CA VAL A 113 4.95 -17.18 12.44
C VAL A 113 5.67 -16.96 13.75
N GLY A 114 4.90 -16.77 14.83
CA GLY A 114 5.44 -16.72 16.18
C GLY A 114 6.35 -15.52 16.48
N ILE A 115 6.30 -14.46 15.66
CA ILE A 115 7.10 -13.25 15.88
C ILE A 115 6.71 -12.57 17.20
N THR A 116 7.72 -12.05 17.88
CA THR A 116 7.62 -11.36 19.16
C THR A 116 6.92 -10.01 19.02
N SER A 117 6.46 -9.45 20.15
CA SER A 117 5.93 -8.08 20.20
C SER A 117 6.99 -7.05 19.77
N ALA A 118 8.26 -7.27 20.10
CA ALA A 118 9.35 -6.37 19.70
C ALA A 118 9.53 -6.32 18.19
N GLU A 119 9.45 -7.46 17.50
CA GLU A 119 9.52 -7.53 16.03
C GLU A 119 8.30 -6.87 15.38
N ARG A 120 7.10 -7.06 15.93
CA ARG A 120 5.88 -6.38 15.47
C ARG A 120 6.00 -4.86 15.59
N GLU A 121 6.47 -4.37 16.75
CA GLU A 121 6.68 -2.95 16.97
C GLU A 121 7.79 -2.37 16.09
N ALA A 122 8.84 -3.14 15.76
CA ALA A 122 9.87 -2.68 14.82
C ALA A 122 9.31 -2.46 13.41
N ARG A 123 8.52 -3.41 12.88
CA ARG A 123 7.84 -3.27 11.58
C ARG A 123 6.87 -2.10 11.57
N LYS A 124 6.11 -1.91 12.65
CA LYS A 124 5.21 -0.78 12.80
C LYS A 124 5.96 0.55 12.81
N ARG A 125 6.96 0.69 13.67
CA ARG A 125 7.74 1.93 13.83
C ARG A 125 8.51 2.33 12.57
N GLU A 126 9.08 1.35 11.86
CA GLU A 126 10.00 1.65 10.74
C GLU A 126 9.34 1.62 9.37
N ILE A 127 8.14 1.05 9.22
CA ILE A 127 7.46 0.95 7.91
C ILE A 127 6.05 1.56 7.96
N PHE A 128 5.22 1.15 8.92
CA PHE A 128 3.83 1.59 9.00
C PHE A 128 3.69 3.07 9.42
N GLU A 129 4.34 3.44 10.52
CA GLU A 129 4.22 4.79 11.09
C GLU A 129 4.76 5.88 10.16
N PRO A 130 5.93 5.74 9.51
CA PRO A 130 6.44 6.75 8.59
C PRO A 130 5.49 6.99 7.41
N TYR A 131 4.93 5.92 6.85
CA TYR A 131 3.99 5.98 5.73
C TYR A 131 2.71 6.76 6.10
N HIS A 132 2.07 6.39 7.21
CA HIS A 132 0.87 7.08 7.70
C HIS A 132 1.17 8.50 8.18
N ALA A 133 2.33 8.75 8.79
CA ALA A 133 2.75 10.08 9.19
C ALA A 133 2.93 11.00 7.98
N ARG A 134 3.47 10.50 6.86
CA ARG A 134 3.62 11.29 5.65
C ARG A 134 2.28 11.62 5.00
N ILE A 135 1.35 10.67 4.94
CA ILE A 135 -0.02 10.92 4.46
C ILE A 135 -0.69 11.99 5.32
N ARG A 136 -0.61 11.84 6.65
CA ARG A 136 -1.17 12.82 7.61
C ARG A 136 -0.58 14.21 7.39
N ALA A 137 0.74 14.33 7.28
CA ALA A 137 1.40 15.62 7.07
C ALA A 137 0.93 16.33 5.79
N LEU A 138 0.71 15.58 4.69
CA LEU A 138 0.18 16.16 3.44
C LEU A 138 -1.28 16.59 3.59
N LEU A 139 -2.12 15.78 4.25
CA LEU A 139 -3.52 16.11 4.50
C LEU A 139 -3.65 17.35 5.40
N ASP A 140 -2.91 17.38 6.52
CA ASP A 140 -2.92 18.50 7.47
C ASP A 140 -2.40 19.77 6.82
N GLY A 141 -1.33 19.68 6.03
CA GLY A 141 -0.78 20.82 5.28
C GLY A 141 -1.76 21.38 4.24
N ARG A 142 -2.55 20.53 3.58
CA ARG A 142 -3.62 20.97 2.67
C ARG A 142 -4.77 21.61 3.43
N ALA A 143 -5.20 21.01 4.53
CA ALA A 143 -6.27 21.53 5.39
C ALA A 143 -5.92 22.91 5.97
N ALA A 144 -4.70 23.09 6.47
CA ALA A 144 -4.21 24.38 6.99
C ALA A 144 -4.21 25.51 5.94
N LYS A 145 -4.08 25.16 4.66
CA LYS A 145 -4.15 26.08 3.52
C LYS A 145 -5.58 26.25 2.97
N GLY A 146 -6.59 25.64 3.58
CA GLY A 146 -7.97 25.66 3.09
C GLY A 146 -8.16 24.96 1.73
N ARG A 147 -7.24 24.08 1.32
CA ARG A 147 -7.33 23.36 0.04
C ARG A 147 -8.32 22.22 0.15
N ARG A 148 -9.22 22.11 -0.83
CA ARG A 148 -10.04 20.93 -1.01
C ARG A 148 -9.13 19.72 -1.23
N THR A 149 -9.46 18.59 -0.60
CA THR A 149 -8.68 17.36 -0.74
C THR A 149 -9.59 16.17 -0.97
N VAL A 150 -9.23 15.36 -1.96
CA VAL A 150 -9.86 14.07 -2.26
C VAL A 150 -8.78 13.00 -2.15
N LEU A 151 -8.88 12.14 -1.14
CA LEU A 151 -7.98 11.01 -0.96
C LEU A 151 -8.46 9.81 -1.80
N VAL A 152 -7.58 9.27 -2.63
CA VAL A 152 -7.87 8.09 -3.48
C VAL A 152 -6.79 7.03 -3.24
N ALA A 153 -7.20 5.90 -2.68
CA ALA A 153 -6.32 4.75 -2.46
C ALA A 153 -6.30 3.87 -3.71
N MET A 154 -5.10 3.69 -4.27
CA MET A 154 -4.86 2.97 -5.50
C MET A 154 -4.45 1.53 -5.18
N HIS A 155 -5.20 0.58 -5.72
CA HIS A 155 -4.97 -0.86 -5.61
C HIS A 155 -5.10 -1.55 -6.97
N SER A 156 -4.46 -2.70 -7.12
CA SER A 156 -4.71 -3.63 -8.22
C SER A 156 -5.09 -5.00 -7.67
N PHE A 157 -5.68 -5.85 -8.49
CA PHE A 157 -6.05 -7.19 -8.08
C PHE A 157 -5.75 -8.20 -9.18
N THR A 158 -5.44 -9.43 -8.77
CA THR A 158 -5.24 -10.53 -9.71
C THR A 158 -6.54 -10.88 -10.45
N PRO A 159 -6.50 -11.17 -11.76
CA PRO A 159 -7.68 -11.56 -12.53
C PRO A 159 -8.25 -12.92 -12.12
N ARG A 160 -7.48 -13.74 -11.38
CA ARG A 160 -7.93 -15.01 -10.82
C ARG A 160 -7.70 -15.04 -9.31
N PHE A 161 -8.75 -15.28 -8.55
CA PHE A 161 -8.67 -15.37 -7.09
C PHE A 161 -9.22 -16.70 -6.60
N LYS A 162 -8.39 -17.47 -5.88
CA LYS A 162 -8.72 -18.83 -5.42
C LYS A 162 -9.28 -19.75 -6.52
N GLY A 163 -8.74 -19.63 -7.73
CA GLY A 163 -9.17 -20.40 -8.91
C GLY A 163 -10.25 -19.75 -9.76
N GLU A 164 -11.00 -18.78 -9.22
CA GLU A 164 -12.13 -18.14 -9.90
C GLU A 164 -11.68 -16.91 -10.71
N SER A 165 -12.15 -16.82 -11.96
CA SER A 165 -11.91 -15.66 -12.83
C SER A 165 -12.80 -14.48 -12.43
N ARG A 166 -12.22 -13.28 -12.39
CA ARG A 166 -12.95 -12.01 -12.17
C ARG A 166 -13.15 -11.32 -13.51
N ALA A 167 -14.41 -11.11 -13.89
CA ALA A 167 -14.76 -10.36 -15.09
C ALA A 167 -14.60 -8.83 -14.91
N MET A 168 -14.73 -8.35 -13.67
CA MET A 168 -14.51 -6.95 -13.32
C MET A 168 -13.05 -6.56 -13.59
N GLN A 169 -12.86 -5.45 -14.30
CA GLN A 169 -11.55 -4.88 -14.63
C GLN A 169 -11.19 -3.71 -13.72
N VAL A 170 -12.17 -2.92 -13.27
CA VAL A 170 -11.97 -1.82 -12.31
C VAL A 170 -13.03 -1.90 -11.22
N GLY A 171 -12.59 -1.97 -9.96
CA GLY A 171 -13.48 -1.87 -8.80
C GLY A 171 -13.40 -0.47 -8.19
N VAL A 172 -14.55 0.15 -7.94
CA VAL A 172 -14.64 1.42 -7.21
C VAL A 172 -15.16 1.14 -5.80
N LEU A 173 -14.26 1.19 -4.82
CA LEU A 173 -14.57 0.91 -3.42
C LEU A 173 -14.67 2.23 -2.64
N PHE A 174 -15.61 2.27 -1.71
CA PHE A 174 -15.76 3.37 -0.76
C PHE A 174 -16.25 2.83 0.59
N ASN A 175 -16.15 3.67 1.62
CA ASN A 175 -16.68 3.36 2.94
C ASN A 175 -17.93 4.21 3.21
N ARG A 176 -17.74 5.39 3.81
CA ARG A 176 -18.86 6.24 4.27
C ARG A 176 -19.33 7.27 3.24
N ASP A 177 -18.46 7.71 2.34
CA ASP A 177 -18.75 8.74 1.35
C ASP A 177 -18.70 8.16 -0.07
N ALA A 178 -19.86 8.06 -0.70
CA ALA A 178 -20.01 7.48 -2.04
C ALA A 178 -19.92 8.52 -3.17
N ARG A 179 -19.77 9.82 -2.87
CA ARG A 179 -19.93 10.89 -3.89
C ARG A 179 -18.96 10.73 -5.05
N LEU A 180 -17.67 10.58 -4.74
CA LEU A 180 -16.66 10.35 -5.78
C LEU A 180 -16.86 8.99 -6.45
N ALA A 181 -17.18 7.96 -5.67
CA ALA A 181 -17.34 6.60 -6.18
C ALA A 181 -18.45 6.52 -7.24
N ASN A 182 -19.58 7.17 -7.00
CA ASN A 182 -20.69 7.21 -7.95
C ASN A 182 -20.30 7.94 -9.24
N ILE A 183 -19.64 9.10 -9.13
CA ILE A 183 -19.14 9.84 -10.31
C ILE A 183 -18.16 8.99 -11.12
N LEU A 184 -17.21 8.33 -10.45
CA LEU A 184 -16.23 7.46 -11.12
C LEU A 184 -16.91 6.26 -11.78
N LEU A 185 -17.87 5.61 -11.11
CA LEU A 185 -18.61 4.49 -11.70
C LEU A 185 -19.41 4.90 -12.93
N GLU A 186 -20.05 6.06 -12.92
CA GLU A 186 -20.77 6.60 -14.07
C GLU A 186 -19.82 6.83 -15.25
N LEU A 187 -18.68 7.48 -15.01
CA LEU A 187 -17.66 7.73 -16.04
C LEU A 187 -17.07 6.42 -16.58
N LEU A 188 -16.71 5.47 -15.71
CA LEU A 188 -16.13 4.19 -16.13
C LEU A 188 -17.12 3.33 -16.92
N ARG A 189 -18.41 3.36 -16.59
CA ARG A 189 -19.46 2.67 -17.36
C ARG A 189 -19.66 3.25 -18.75
N ALA A 190 -19.34 4.53 -18.93
CA ALA A 190 -19.40 5.18 -20.24
C ALA A 190 -18.20 4.81 -21.13
N GLU A 191 -17.12 4.26 -20.57
CA GLU A 191 -15.92 3.89 -21.33
C GLU A 191 -16.08 2.53 -22.03
N PRO A 192 -16.02 2.48 -23.38
CA PRO A 192 -16.19 1.25 -24.12
C PRO A 192 -15.11 0.20 -23.77
N GLY A 193 -15.57 -1.02 -23.44
CA GLY A 193 -14.67 -2.15 -23.16
C GLY A 193 -14.12 -2.20 -21.74
N VAL A 194 -14.56 -1.30 -20.84
CA VAL A 194 -14.26 -1.37 -19.41
C VAL A 194 -15.44 -2.01 -18.66
N VAL A 195 -15.16 -3.05 -17.88
CA VAL A 195 -16.12 -3.74 -17.01
C VAL A 195 -15.89 -3.32 -15.56
N VAL A 196 -16.93 -2.72 -14.95
CA VAL A 196 -16.94 -2.23 -13.55
C VAL A 196 -18.11 -2.73 -12.74
#